data_AF-A0A9W6M0L9-F1
#
_entry.id   AF-A0A9W6M0L9-F1
#
_cell.length_a   1.000
_cell.length_b   1.000
_cell.length_c   1.000
_cell.angle_alpha   90.00
_cell.angle_beta   90.00
_cell.angle_gamma   90.00
#
_symmetry.space_group_name_H-M   'P 1'
#
loop_
_entity.id
_entity.type
_entity.pdbx_description
1 polymer ?
#
loop_
_entity_poly.entity_id
_entity_poly.type
_entity_poly.pdbx_seq_one_letter_code
_entity_poly.pdbx_strand_id
1 'polypeptide(L)'
;MKIFMSHSSRQKLFVKALRDHLPSSASLWIDEFELRVGASLENELETAVRQGSDLFVLVVDRDSNASEWVAKEIDWALQRERESGQTFLLPIVIEPEAWSGADPRIQHRKYLPVRDFTDESIAAVGRSLTSEIFEWLSNRLDSERTISPGELERRSNAELLKTADQLTSDLGSLIKAELLPYRANNPIALTDLLAALRGKRSIDITDEAELYGVLERLSSLHRLNGVEFDDEYAYLERENYSYKADLYVAIKRQIARRVAREIHPGMTIAIDGGSTVQPVVDVIIRRLRTGSLQQLSVITNFIPAAAKLLEELSSLGVGDHDRLAQVFMLGGYSRPVSLTTVPLDFANSDELLSSPAEEYNRVLEVTGPIDIAFLGANGTYGKTGLGTRNPFETSAKRWFVSNAKERFVLMDPSKLSIQQQVPFALFDDGLKIVTGETPEDQESLRRFAELVEPTASTLEIVQ
;
A
#
# COMPACT_ATOMS: atom_id res chain seq x y z
N MET A 1 18.12 6.89 16.86
CA MET A 1 17.59 7.06 18.22
C MET A 1 18.05 5.91 19.07
N LYS A 2 18.71 6.16 20.20
CA LYS A 2 19.21 5.14 21.14
C LYS A 2 18.20 4.92 22.26
N ILE A 3 17.78 3.68 22.47
CA ILE A 3 16.84 3.31 23.54
C ILE A 3 17.58 2.41 24.53
N PHE A 4 17.62 2.81 25.78
CA PHE A 4 18.11 1.97 26.87
C PHE A 4 17.02 0.99 27.30
N MET A 5 17.30 -0.31 27.25
CA MET A 5 16.36 -1.35 27.65
C MET A 5 16.71 -1.89 29.05
N SER A 6 16.03 -1.38 30.07
CA SER A 6 16.12 -1.91 31.44
C SER A 6 15.19 -3.12 31.58
N HIS A 7 15.76 -4.28 31.91
CA HIS A 7 15.01 -5.53 31.98
C HIS A 7 15.70 -6.55 32.90
N SER A 8 14.94 -7.54 33.38
CA SER A 8 15.52 -8.68 34.08
C SER A 8 16.26 -9.59 33.10
N SER A 9 17.27 -10.34 33.56
CA SER A 9 18.02 -11.28 32.72
C SER A 9 17.13 -12.35 32.06
N ARG A 10 15.95 -12.63 32.63
CA ARG A 10 14.94 -13.55 32.08
C ARG A 10 14.27 -13.01 30.82
N GLN A 11 14.10 -11.70 30.72
CA GLN A 11 13.40 -11.05 29.60
C GLN A 11 14.32 -10.70 28.43
N LYS A 12 15.57 -11.15 28.45
CA LYS A 12 16.56 -10.90 27.39
C LYS A 12 16.10 -11.38 26.02
N LEU A 13 15.43 -12.54 25.94
CA LEU A 13 14.89 -13.06 24.68
C LEU A 13 13.73 -12.20 24.17
N PHE A 14 12.85 -11.76 25.06
CA PHE A 14 11.76 -10.84 24.73
C PHE A 14 12.30 -9.51 24.17
N VAL A 15 13.29 -8.90 24.84
CA VAL A 15 13.89 -7.64 24.38
C VAL A 15 14.59 -7.80 23.03
N LYS A 16 15.23 -8.95 22.79
CA LYS A 16 15.83 -9.26 21.48
C LYS A 16 14.78 -9.44 20.39
N ALA A 17 13.70 -10.17 20.66
CA ALA A 17 12.60 -10.33 19.70
C ALA A 17 11.90 -8.99 19.41
N LEU A 18 11.73 -8.15 20.43
CA LEU A 18 11.17 -6.81 20.28
C LEU A 18 11.99 -5.92 19.33
N ARG A 19 13.33 -6.11 19.29
CA ARG A 19 14.23 -5.39 18.38
C ARG A 19 13.84 -5.53 16.92
N ASP A 20 13.41 -6.72 16.51
CA ASP A 20 13.08 -7.04 15.12
C ASP A 20 11.77 -6.38 14.66
N HIS A 21 10.99 -5.85 15.60
CA HIS A 21 9.73 -5.15 15.36
C HIS A 21 9.81 -3.63 15.56
N LEU A 22 11.02 -3.10 15.78
CA LEU A 22 11.28 -1.67 15.84
C LEU A 22 11.87 -1.15 14.52
N PRO A 23 11.66 0.13 14.17
CA PRO A 23 12.24 0.71 12.97
C PRO A 23 13.77 0.68 13.03
N SER A 24 14.42 0.55 11.87
CA SER A 24 15.89 0.51 11.75
C SER A 24 16.61 1.74 12.30
N SER A 25 15.89 2.86 12.47
CA SER A 25 16.38 4.10 13.09
C SER A 25 16.44 4.05 14.63
N ALA A 26 15.83 3.04 15.27
CA ALA A 26 15.88 2.81 16.71
C ALA A 26 16.95 1.74 17.03
N SER A 27 18.03 2.14 17.70
CA SER A 27 19.07 1.25 18.19
C SER A 27 18.84 0.95 19.67
N LEU A 28 18.63 -0.33 20.01
CA LEU A 28 18.47 -0.77 21.39
C LEU A 28 19.82 -1.03 22.05
N TRP A 29 19.98 -0.51 23.26
CA TRP A 29 21.05 -0.86 24.19
C TRP A 29 20.50 -1.91 25.17
N ILE A 30 20.94 -3.16 25.02
CA ILE A 30 20.31 -4.35 25.64
C ILE A 30 21.23 -5.04 26.66
N ASP A 31 22.52 -4.69 26.80
CA ASP A 31 23.38 -5.46 27.71
C ASP A 31 24.76 -4.84 28.00
N GLU A 32 25.36 -5.34 29.08
CA GLU A 32 26.73 -5.10 29.56
C GLU A 32 27.83 -5.61 28.62
N PHE A 33 27.49 -6.26 27.50
CA PHE A 33 28.47 -6.83 26.56
C PHE A 33 29.06 -5.82 25.56
N GLU A 34 28.62 -4.55 25.60
CA GLU A 34 29.31 -3.45 24.89
C GLU A 34 30.47 -2.83 25.70
N LEU A 35 30.70 -3.31 26.93
CA LEU A 35 31.66 -2.72 27.86
C LEU A 35 33.09 -3.23 27.59
N ARG A 36 34.07 -2.34 27.75
CA ARG A 36 35.49 -2.71 27.61
C ARG A 36 35.98 -3.38 28.89
N VAL A 37 36.81 -4.42 28.75
CA VAL A 37 37.46 -5.08 29.89
C VAL A 37 38.22 -4.05 30.72
N GLY A 38 37.85 -3.89 32.00
CA GLY A 38 38.45 -2.95 32.95
C GLY A 38 37.64 -1.67 33.23
N ALA A 39 36.50 -1.47 32.57
CA ALA A 39 35.60 -0.36 32.87
C ALA A 39 34.75 -0.58 34.14
N SER A 40 34.38 0.50 34.81
CA SER A 40 33.42 0.46 35.93
C SER A 40 32.01 0.30 35.37
N LEU A 41 31.43 -0.88 35.59
CA LEU A 41 30.09 -1.25 35.12
C LEU A 41 29.03 -0.20 35.50
N GLU A 42 29.06 0.27 36.75
CA GLU A 42 28.11 1.27 37.26
C GLU A 42 28.26 2.62 36.55
N ASN A 43 29.49 3.08 36.30
CA ASN A 43 29.72 4.38 35.64
C ASN A 43 29.30 4.35 34.16
N GLU A 44 29.53 3.24 33.46
CA GLU A 44 29.15 3.11 32.06
C GLU A 44 27.63 3.01 31.91
N LEU A 45 26.96 2.28 32.79
CA LEU A 45 25.50 2.21 32.85
C LEU A 45 24.87 3.58 33.17
N GLU A 46 25.38 4.28 34.19
CA GLU A 46 24.89 5.63 34.51
C GLU A 46 25.09 6.57 33.32
N THR A 47 26.25 6.53 32.67
CA THR A 47 26.52 7.37 31.48
C THR A 47 25.58 7.02 30.33
N ALA A 48 25.34 5.73 30.08
CA ALA A 48 24.43 5.27 29.04
C ALA A 48 22.98 5.74 29.29
N VAL A 49 22.50 5.69 30.53
CA VAL A 49 21.15 6.15 30.90
C VAL A 49 21.05 7.68 30.91
N ARG A 50 22.03 8.38 31.48
CA ARG A 50 21.94 9.84 31.68
C ARG A 50 22.29 10.66 30.44
N GLN A 51 23.23 10.18 29.62
CA GLN A 51 23.80 10.95 28.50
C GLN A 51 23.80 10.18 27.17
N GLY A 52 23.87 8.85 27.20
CA GLY A 52 24.06 8.02 26.01
C GLY A 52 22.78 7.62 25.26
N SER A 53 21.62 7.69 25.92
CA SER A 53 20.34 7.21 25.37
C SER A 53 19.34 8.36 25.19
N ASP A 54 18.46 8.25 24.20
CA ASP A 54 17.39 9.21 23.95
C ASP A 54 16.14 8.88 24.77
N LEU A 55 15.93 7.59 25.06
CA LEU A 55 14.77 7.07 25.76
C LEU A 55 15.16 5.90 26.67
N PHE A 56 14.42 5.71 27.76
CA PHE A 56 14.55 4.60 28.69
C PHE A 56 13.27 3.77 28.70
N VAL A 57 13.38 2.50 28.34
CA VAL A 57 12.27 1.55 28.36
C VAL A 57 12.51 0.53 29.47
N LEU A 58 11.57 0.45 30.40
CA LEU A 58 11.59 -0.48 31.52
C LEU A 58 10.67 -1.66 31.21
N VAL A 59 11.21 -2.87 31.19
CA VAL A 59 10.44 -4.11 31.12
C VAL A 59 10.16 -4.59 32.54
N VAL A 60 8.88 -4.64 32.92
CA VAL A 60 8.40 -4.94 34.26
C VAL A 60 7.92 -6.38 34.37
N ASP A 61 8.62 -7.15 35.19
CA ASP A 61 8.24 -8.46 35.71
C ASP A 61 8.61 -8.57 37.20
N ARG A 62 8.29 -9.69 37.85
CA ARG A 62 8.66 -9.91 39.26
C ARG A 62 10.18 -9.80 39.49
N ASP A 63 10.99 -10.29 38.57
CA ASP A 63 12.44 -10.32 38.68
C ASP A 63 13.07 -8.92 38.52
N SER A 64 12.52 -8.07 37.63
CA SER A 64 12.97 -6.69 37.45
C SER A 64 12.68 -5.86 38.71
N ASN A 65 11.52 -6.07 39.34
CA ASN A 65 11.17 -5.40 40.60
C ASN A 65 12.08 -5.80 41.77
N ALA A 66 12.62 -7.02 41.76
CA ALA A 66 13.54 -7.50 42.79
C ALA A 66 15.01 -7.16 42.50
N SER A 67 15.33 -6.61 41.32
CA SER A 67 16.70 -6.35 40.88
C SER A 67 17.23 -5.02 41.44
N GLU A 68 18.31 -5.09 42.22
CA GLU A 68 19.02 -3.90 42.71
C GLU A 68 19.58 -3.05 41.56
N TRP A 69 19.96 -3.69 40.45
CA TRP A 69 20.45 -2.98 39.25
C TRP A 69 19.35 -2.20 38.56
N VAL A 70 18.17 -2.81 38.34
CA VAL A 70 17.02 -2.12 37.73
C VAL A 70 16.57 -0.97 38.62
N ALA A 71 16.63 -1.12 39.95
CA ALA A 71 16.34 -0.03 40.88
C ALA A 71 17.28 1.18 40.70
N LYS A 72 18.59 0.94 40.55
CA LYS A 72 19.57 2.00 40.24
C LYS A 72 19.31 2.66 38.89
N GLU A 73 18.98 1.87 37.87
CA GLU A 73 18.66 2.39 36.53
C GLU A 73 17.42 3.28 36.53
N ILE A 74 16.39 2.90 37.29
CA ILE A 74 15.20 3.73 37.51
C ILE A 74 15.58 5.03 38.23
N ASP A 75 16.47 4.99 39.22
CA ASP A 75 16.95 6.20 39.90
C ASP A 75 17.61 7.18 38.92
N TRP A 76 18.49 6.70 38.05
CA TRP A 76 19.15 7.53 37.03
C TRP A 76 18.16 8.09 36.01
N ALA A 77 17.21 7.27 35.55
CA ALA A 77 16.18 7.70 34.61
C ALA A 77 15.28 8.79 35.21
N LEU A 78 14.80 8.61 36.45
CA LEU A 78 13.98 9.59 37.17
C LEU A 78 14.75 10.86 37.51
N GLN A 79 16.05 10.76 37.80
CA GLN A 79 16.89 11.93 38.00
C GLN A 79 17.01 12.74 36.71
N ARG A 80 17.23 12.08 35.57
CA ARG A 80 17.28 12.74 34.25
C ARG A 80 15.96 13.41 33.89
N GLU A 81 14.82 12.79 34.18
CA GLU A 81 13.51 13.43 33.97
C GLU A 81 13.34 14.70 34.82
N ARG A 82 13.80 14.68 36.08
CA ARG A 82 13.77 15.88 36.94
C ARG A 82 14.67 16.99 36.42
N GLU A 83 15.85 16.65 35.90
CA GLU A 83 16.82 17.60 35.34
C GLU A 83 16.34 18.20 34.00
N SER A 84 15.73 17.37 33.14
CA SER A 84 15.28 17.79 31.80
C SER A 84 13.85 18.34 31.74
N GLY A 85 13.01 18.03 32.74
CA GLY A 85 11.59 18.35 32.74
C GLY A 85 10.76 17.57 31.70
N GLN A 86 11.35 16.58 31.03
CA GLN A 86 10.72 15.78 29.99
C GLN A 86 10.56 14.34 30.44
N THR A 87 9.51 13.67 29.95
CA THR A 87 9.37 12.23 30.10
C THR A 87 10.52 11.52 29.41
N PHE A 88 11.06 10.47 30.01
CA PHE A 88 12.19 9.68 29.52
C PHE A 88 11.98 8.19 29.80
N LEU A 89 11.21 7.84 30.84
CA LEU A 89 10.93 6.46 31.25
C LEU A 89 9.55 5.98 30.74
N LEU A 90 9.56 4.90 29.97
CA LEU A 90 8.38 4.19 29.45
C LEU A 90 8.31 2.74 29.98
N PRO A 91 7.24 2.33 30.67
CA PRO A 91 7.09 0.96 31.15
C PRO A 91 6.39 0.04 30.14
N ILE A 92 6.94 -1.17 29.96
CA ILE A 92 6.33 -2.33 29.31
C ILE A 92 6.08 -3.37 30.39
N VAL A 93 4.83 -3.73 30.63
CA VAL A 93 4.45 -4.66 31.70
C VAL A 93 4.22 -6.03 31.09
N ILE A 94 5.09 -6.97 31.45
CA ILE A 94 4.98 -8.38 31.05
C ILE A 94 4.07 -9.13 32.02
N GLU A 95 4.24 -8.90 33.32
CA GLU A 95 3.42 -9.51 34.35
C GLU A 95 2.48 -8.47 34.96
N PRO A 96 1.16 -8.50 34.66
CA PRO A 96 0.21 -7.52 35.18
C PRO A 96 0.23 -7.40 36.70
N GLU A 97 0.42 -8.51 37.40
CA GLU A 97 0.50 -8.53 38.86
C GLU A 97 1.78 -7.87 39.40
N ALA A 98 2.88 -7.92 38.66
CA ALA A 98 4.13 -7.27 39.04
C ALA A 98 4.03 -5.74 38.98
N TRP A 99 3.12 -5.17 38.17
CA TRP A 99 2.93 -3.72 38.10
C TRP A 99 2.48 -3.12 39.45
N SER A 100 1.63 -3.85 40.20
CA SER A 100 1.17 -3.41 41.52
C SER A 100 2.29 -3.31 42.57
N GLY A 101 3.36 -4.10 42.39
CA GLY A 101 4.55 -4.12 43.25
C GLY A 101 5.76 -3.38 42.65
N ALA A 102 5.59 -2.67 41.53
CA ALA A 102 6.66 -1.89 40.91
C ALA A 102 7.06 -0.68 41.78
N ASP A 103 8.13 0.02 41.43
CA ASP A 103 8.57 1.21 42.17
C ASP A 103 7.43 2.25 42.30
N PRO A 104 7.08 2.70 43.52
CA PRO A 104 5.96 3.64 43.73
C PRO A 104 6.02 4.93 42.91
N ARG A 105 7.24 5.34 42.50
CA ARG A 105 7.49 6.54 41.69
C ARG A 105 7.07 6.37 40.23
N ILE A 106 6.82 5.14 39.76
CA ILE A 106 6.40 4.86 38.38
C ILE A 106 5.01 4.20 38.28
N GLN A 107 4.45 3.68 39.38
CA GLN A 107 3.16 2.95 39.38
C GLN A 107 1.96 3.71 38.77
N HIS A 108 2.01 5.05 38.78
CA HIS A 108 0.96 5.91 38.24
C HIS A 108 1.10 6.20 36.74
N ARG A 109 2.14 5.67 36.08
CA ARG A 109 2.39 5.89 34.66
C ARG A 109 1.55 4.97 33.78
N LYS A 110 1.24 5.45 32.58
CA LYS A 110 0.70 4.60 31.51
C LYS A 110 1.79 3.60 31.11
N TYR A 111 1.40 2.36 30.87
CA TYR A 111 2.30 1.28 30.46
C TYR A 111 1.76 0.53 29.23
N LEU A 112 2.64 -0.17 28.54
CA LEU A 112 2.29 -1.08 27.46
C LEU A 112 2.17 -2.52 28.00
N PRO A 113 0.98 -3.16 27.95
CA PRO A 113 0.82 -4.53 28.40
C PRO A 113 1.31 -5.53 27.35
N VAL A 114 1.99 -6.60 27.80
CA VAL A 114 2.26 -7.79 27.00
C VAL A 114 1.26 -8.87 27.42
N ARG A 115 0.51 -9.42 26.46
CA ARG A 115 -0.58 -10.38 26.75
C ARG A 115 -0.08 -11.82 26.83
N ASP A 116 0.77 -12.18 25.87
CA ASP A 116 1.45 -13.46 25.77
C ASP A 116 2.79 -13.26 25.03
N PHE A 117 3.56 -14.34 24.89
CA PHE A 117 4.87 -14.32 24.23
C PHE A 117 4.83 -14.92 22.82
N THR A 118 3.70 -14.87 22.11
CA THR A 118 3.70 -15.23 20.69
C THR A 118 4.35 -14.13 19.85
N ASP A 119 4.84 -14.49 18.66
CA ASP A 119 5.46 -13.53 17.74
C ASP A 119 4.48 -12.39 17.38
N GLU A 120 3.18 -12.67 17.27
CA GLU A 120 2.15 -11.65 17.00
C GLU A 120 2.00 -10.65 18.15
N SER A 121 2.03 -11.11 19.40
CA SER A 121 1.94 -10.26 20.59
C SER A 121 3.20 -9.39 20.72
N ILE A 122 4.38 -9.96 20.51
CA ILE A 122 5.64 -9.20 20.51
C ILE A 122 5.64 -8.16 19.39
N ALA A 123 5.19 -8.52 18.19
CA ALA A 123 5.05 -7.58 17.08
C ALA A 123 4.04 -6.47 17.37
N ALA A 124 2.93 -6.77 18.04
CA ALA A 124 1.95 -5.78 18.47
C ALA A 124 2.55 -4.79 19.48
N VAL A 125 3.30 -5.29 20.47
CA VAL A 125 4.02 -4.45 21.45
C VAL A 125 5.05 -3.58 20.74
N GLY A 126 5.79 -4.11 19.75
CA GLY A 126 6.74 -3.33 18.95
C GLY A 126 6.09 -2.17 18.18
N ARG A 127 4.93 -2.42 17.56
CA ARG A 127 4.13 -1.37 16.88
C ARG A 127 3.60 -0.32 17.85
N SER A 128 3.08 -0.75 19.01
CA SER A 128 2.61 0.17 20.06
C SER A 128 3.74 1.02 20.62
N LEU A 129 4.89 0.41 20.92
CA LEU A 129 6.08 1.11 21.38
C LEU A 129 6.57 2.13 20.35
N THR A 130 6.60 1.77 19.07
CA THR A 130 6.95 2.70 17.98
C THR A 130 6.01 3.91 17.93
N SER A 131 4.71 3.68 18.14
CA SER A 131 3.71 4.75 18.14
C SER A 131 3.88 5.69 19.33
N GLU A 132 4.09 5.15 20.54
CA GLU A 132 4.33 5.94 21.75
C GLU A 132 5.65 6.73 21.66
N ILE A 133 6.70 6.15 21.09
CA ILE A 133 7.97 6.83 20.80
C ILE A 133 7.75 8.01 19.86
N PHE A 134 6.96 7.83 18.80
CA PHE A 134 6.69 8.89 17.84
C PHE A 134 5.90 10.05 18.47
N GLU A 135 4.87 9.72 19.26
CA GLU A 135 4.10 10.71 20.02
C GLU A 135 4.99 11.45 21.03
N TRP A 136 5.85 10.73 21.74
CA TRP A 136 6.83 11.31 22.66
C TRP A 136 7.81 12.26 21.95
N LEU A 137 8.39 11.86 20.83
CA LEU A 137 9.28 12.71 20.02
C LEU A 137 8.56 13.97 19.54
N SER A 138 7.29 13.86 19.13
CA SER A 138 6.47 15.01 18.72
C SER A 138 6.30 16.00 19.89
N ASN A 139 5.87 15.50 21.05
CA ASN A 139 5.65 16.33 22.25
C ASN A 139 6.95 16.98 22.75
N ARG A 140 8.07 16.25 22.71
CA ARG A 140 9.40 16.77 23.05
C ARG A 140 9.80 17.91 22.12
N LEU A 141 9.68 17.71 20.81
CA LEU A 141 9.94 18.73 19.80
C LEU A 141 9.02 19.94 19.96
N ASP A 142 7.82 19.78 20.50
CA ASP A 142 6.89 20.86 20.81
C ASP A 142 7.25 21.61 22.11
N SER A 143 7.72 20.93 23.15
CA SER A 143 8.15 21.56 24.41
C SER A 143 9.41 22.43 24.26
N GLU A 144 10.33 22.04 23.38
CA GLU A 144 11.55 22.80 23.04
C GLU A 144 11.25 24.05 22.17
N ARG A 145 9.98 24.26 21.75
CA ARG A 145 9.53 25.44 20.97
C ARG A 145 9.16 26.66 21.82
N THR A 146 9.24 26.59 23.15
CA THR A 146 8.68 27.63 24.04
C THR A 146 9.54 28.90 24.16
N ILE A 147 10.57 29.10 23.33
CA ILE A 147 11.29 30.38 23.24
C ILE A 147 11.48 30.79 21.77
N SER A 148 10.93 31.97 21.46
CA SER A 148 11.14 32.86 20.30
C SER A 148 10.05 32.88 19.20
N PRO A 149 9.74 34.09 18.68
CA PRO A 149 8.63 34.35 17.78
C PRO A 149 8.92 33.78 16.38
N GLY A 150 8.48 32.56 16.16
CA GLY A 150 8.58 31.83 14.89
C GLY A 150 7.28 31.08 14.57
N GLU A 151 6.12 31.69 14.85
CA GLU A 151 4.77 31.14 14.64
C GLU A 151 4.41 30.88 13.14
N LEU A 152 5.38 30.76 12.23
CA LEU A 152 5.13 30.54 10.79
C LEU A 152 5.86 29.34 10.14
N GLU A 153 6.92 28.76 10.73
CA GLU A 153 7.73 27.74 10.01
C GLU A 153 7.41 26.28 10.32
N ARG A 154 6.69 25.98 11.41
CA ARG A 154 6.43 24.59 11.84
C ARG A 154 5.05 24.08 11.44
N ARG A 155 4.63 24.34 10.19
CA ARG A 155 3.77 23.40 9.43
C ARG A 155 4.63 22.17 9.03
N SER A 156 5.05 21.47 10.08
CA SER A 156 5.62 20.12 10.29
C SER A 156 6.46 19.44 9.20
N ASN A 157 7.67 18.97 9.53
CA ASN A 157 8.46 18.06 8.68
C ASN A 157 7.70 16.82 8.18
N ALA A 158 6.70 16.32 8.92
CA ALA A 158 5.85 15.22 8.46
C ALA A 158 4.85 15.69 7.38
N GLU A 159 4.36 16.92 7.49
CA GLU A 159 3.56 17.57 6.46
C GLU A 159 4.42 17.94 5.24
N LEU A 160 5.67 18.34 5.43
CA LEU A 160 6.66 18.51 4.35
C LEU A 160 7.01 17.17 3.69
N LEU A 161 7.23 16.09 4.45
CA LEU A 161 7.46 14.75 3.90
C LEU A 161 6.23 14.24 3.15
N LYS A 162 5.03 14.40 3.72
CA LYS A 162 3.78 14.05 3.05
C LYS A 162 3.57 14.89 1.80
N THR A 163 3.89 16.19 1.85
CA THR A 163 3.86 17.08 0.69
C THR A 163 4.89 16.64 -0.35
N ALA A 164 6.09 16.22 0.06
CA ALA A 164 7.14 15.73 -0.83
C ALA A 164 6.78 14.37 -1.46
N ASP A 165 6.20 13.44 -0.70
CA ASP A 165 5.68 12.17 -1.20
C ASP A 165 4.52 12.40 -2.17
N GLN A 166 3.62 13.33 -1.85
CA GLN A 166 2.53 13.72 -2.75
C GLN A 166 3.09 14.37 -4.02
N LEU A 167 4.06 15.27 -3.90
CA LEU A 167 4.68 15.98 -5.02
C LEU A 167 5.46 15.02 -5.93
N THR A 168 6.23 14.10 -5.38
CA THR A 168 6.93 13.06 -6.17
C THR A 168 5.95 12.09 -6.83
N SER A 169 4.86 11.73 -6.15
CA SER A 169 3.78 10.92 -6.76
C SER A 169 3.08 11.66 -7.90
N ASP A 170 2.76 12.94 -7.71
CA ASP A 170 2.07 13.77 -8.71
C ASP A 170 2.98 14.02 -9.92
N LEU A 171 4.26 14.36 -9.69
CA LEU A 171 5.27 14.51 -10.74
C LEU A 171 5.47 13.21 -11.52
N GLY A 172 5.64 12.08 -10.84
CA GLY A 172 5.78 10.78 -11.50
C GLY A 172 4.56 10.47 -12.37
N SER A 173 3.36 10.73 -11.87
CA SER A 173 2.12 10.51 -12.62
C SER A 173 2.02 11.39 -13.87
N LEU A 174 2.42 12.67 -13.73
CA LEU A 174 2.37 13.64 -14.81
C LEU A 174 3.40 13.31 -15.90
N ILE A 175 4.65 13.03 -15.53
CA ILE A 175 5.71 12.60 -16.47
C ILE A 175 5.31 11.32 -17.18
N LYS A 176 4.78 10.33 -16.45
CA LYS A 176 4.24 9.11 -17.07
C LYS A 176 3.16 9.45 -18.11
N ALA A 177 2.20 10.31 -17.78
CA ALA A 177 1.14 10.69 -18.71
C ALA A 177 1.71 11.34 -19.99
N GLU A 178 2.69 12.23 -19.89
CA GLU A 178 3.34 12.84 -21.07
C GLU A 178 4.11 11.82 -21.91
N LEU A 179 4.71 10.80 -21.28
CA LEU A 179 5.49 9.77 -21.98
C LEU A 179 4.63 8.68 -22.66
N LEU A 180 3.31 8.68 -22.46
CA LEU A 180 2.40 7.69 -23.05
C LEU A 180 2.51 7.53 -24.58
N PRO A 181 2.75 8.58 -25.39
CA PRO A 181 2.90 8.46 -26.85
C PRO A 181 4.30 8.00 -27.31
N TYR A 182 5.31 8.11 -26.46
CA TYR A 182 6.72 7.96 -26.84
C TYR A 182 7.25 6.56 -26.51
N ARG A 183 7.98 5.96 -27.44
CA ARG A 183 8.52 4.59 -27.36
C ARG A 183 9.98 4.60 -27.87
N ALA A 184 10.70 3.50 -27.74
CA ALA A 184 12.10 3.41 -28.18
C ALA A 184 12.33 3.85 -29.66
N ASN A 185 11.33 3.66 -30.53
CA ASN A 185 11.39 4.06 -31.94
C ASN A 185 10.98 5.51 -32.21
N ASN A 186 10.46 6.21 -31.21
CA ASN A 186 10.07 7.62 -31.24
C ASN A 186 10.19 8.21 -29.82
N PRO A 187 11.42 8.40 -29.33
CA PRO A 187 11.64 9.00 -28.02
C PRO A 187 11.36 10.51 -28.06
N ILE A 188 11.01 11.10 -26.91
CA ILE A 188 10.88 12.56 -26.78
C ILE A 188 12.22 13.13 -26.31
N ALA A 189 12.66 14.25 -26.88
CA ALA A 189 13.81 14.98 -26.36
C ALA A 189 13.49 15.62 -25.00
N LEU A 190 14.45 15.72 -24.08
CA LEU A 190 14.23 16.34 -22.77
C LEU A 190 13.78 17.81 -22.89
N THR A 191 14.26 18.53 -23.90
CA THR A 191 13.79 19.89 -24.28
C THR A 191 12.27 19.93 -24.47
N ASP A 192 11.75 19.01 -25.28
CA ASP A 192 10.35 18.95 -25.67
C ASP A 192 9.49 18.42 -24.51
N LEU A 193 10.02 17.47 -23.73
CA LEU A 193 9.37 16.99 -22.51
C LEU A 193 9.24 18.13 -21.50
N LEU A 194 10.31 18.88 -21.23
CA LEU A 194 10.28 20.04 -20.36
C LEU A 194 9.25 21.08 -20.82
N ALA A 195 9.20 21.36 -22.13
CA ALA A 195 8.21 22.26 -22.70
C ALA A 195 6.76 21.77 -22.49
N ALA A 196 6.51 20.47 -22.65
CA ALA A 196 5.21 19.86 -22.39
C ALA A 196 4.80 19.92 -20.91
N LEU A 197 5.76 19.75 -19.99
CA LEU A 197 5.54 19.80 -18.54
C LEU A 197 5.23 21.23 -18.03
N ARG A 198 5.91 22.26 -18.57
CA ARG A 198 5.72 23.66 -18.17
C ARG A 198 4.29 24.19 -18.33
N GLY A 199 3.50 23.57 -19.22
CA GLY A 199 2.09 23.92 -19.42
C GLY A 199 1.12 23.32 -18.40
N LYS A 200 1.57 22.41 -17.52
CA LYS A 200 0.70 21.55 -16.70
C LYS A 200 1.06 21.63 -15.21
N ARG A 201 0.22 22.36 -14.44
CA ARG A 201 0.32 22.58 -12.97
C ARG A 201 1.67 23.19 -12.51
N SER A 202 1.70 23.64 -11.24
CA SER A 202 2.78 24.40 -10.59
C SER A 202 4.07 23.58 -10.39
N ILE A 203 4.77 23.25 -11.47
CA ILE A 203 6.06 22.56 -11.45
C ILE A 203 7.09 23.53 -12.04
N ASP A 204 7.97 24.04 -11.19
CA ASP A 204 9.01 25.00 -11.57
C ASP A 204 10.31 24.24 -11.86
N ILE A 205 10.37 23.58 -13.02
CA ILE A 205 11.61 22.96 -13.53
C ILE A 205 12.22 23.92 -14.55
N THR A 206 13.43 24.38 -14.24
CA THR A 206 14.06 25.52 -14.90
C THR A 206 14.81 25.14 -16.17
N ASP A 207 15.41 23.94 -16.22
CA ASP A 207 16.16 23.46 -17.38
C ASP A 207 16.17 21.92 -17.51
N GLU A 208 16.79 21.42 -18.58
CA GLU A 208 16.88 19.99 -18.90
C GLU A 208 17.72 19.21 -17.87
N ALA A 209 18.74 19.84 -17.28
CA ALA A 209 19.59 19.20 -16.29
C ALA A 209 18.83 18.99 -14.97
N GLU A 210 18.01 19.96 -14.56
CA GLU A 210 17.10 19.82 -13.43
C GLU A 210 16.03 18.76 -13.71
N LEU A 211 15.45 18.73 -14.93
CA LEU A 211 14.51 17.69 -15.33
C LEU A 211 15.15 16.29 -15.25
N TYR A 212 16.36 16.13 -15.77
CA TYR A 212 17.11 14.88 -15.70
C TYR A 212 17.31 14.43 -14.24
N GLY A 213 17.72 15.33 -13.35
CA GLY A 213 17.86 15.04 -11.92
C GLY A 213 16.54 14.64 -11.25
N VAL A 214 15.41 15.23 -11.66
CA VAL A 214 14.07 14.81 -11.22
C VAL A 214 13.74 13.41 -11.72
N LEU A 215 14.04 13.08 -12.98
CA LEU A 215 13.83 11.73 -13.53
C LEU A 215 14.65 10.68 -12.78
N GLU A 216 15.93 10.94 -12.51
CA GLU A 216 16.78 10.07 -11.69
C GLU A 216 16.20 9.85 -10.30
N ARG A 217 15.77 10.93 -9.62
CA ARG A 217 15.18 10.86 -8.29
C ARG A 217 13.90 10.02 -8.30
N LEU A 218 12.99 10.25 -9.24
CA LEU A 218 11.73 9.51 -9.33
C LEU A 218 11.96 8.04 -9.71
N SER A 219 12.95 7.75 -10.57
CA SER A 219 13.37 6.39 -10.90
C SER A 219 13.89 5.65 -9.67
N SER A 220 14.73 6.29 -8.85
CA SER A 220 15.24 5.72 -7.59
C SER A 220 14.16 5.38 -6.56
N LEU A 221 13.02 6.09 -6.62
CA LEU A 221 11.84 5.85 -5.79
C LEU A 221 10.85 4.86 -6.43
N HIS A 222 11.23 4.20 -7.53
CA HIS A 222 10.39 3.30 -8.31
C HIS A 222 9.11 3.96 -8.87
N ARG A 223 9.13 5.29 -9.04
CA ARG A 223 7.99 6.07 -9.57
C ARG A 223 7.98 6.19 -11.09
N LEU A 224 9.05 5.77 -11.77
CA LEU A 224 9.17 5.76 -13.24
C LEU A 224 9.48 4.36 -13.81
N ASN A 225 9.07 3.28 -13.11
CA ASN A 225 9.30 1.91 -13.60
C ASN A 225 8.77 1.73 -15.04
N GLY A 226 9.63 1.23 -15.92
CA GLY A 226 9.29 1.02 -17.34
C GLY A 226 9.54 2.24 -18.23
N VAL A 227 10.02 3.36 -17.68
CA VAL A 227 10.53 4.51 -18.44
C VAL A 227 12.05 4.37 -18.58
N GLU A 228 12.54 4.60 -19.79
CA GLU A 228 13.96 4.71 -20.12
C GLU A 228 14.26 6.17 -20.44
N PHE A 229 15.40 6.66 -19.97
CA PHE A 229 15.82 8.04 -20.19
C PHE A 229 17.34 8.19 -20.07
N ASP A 230 17.89 9.19 -20.74
CA ASP A 230 19.24 9.71 -20.54
C ASP A 230 19.21 11.25 -20.52
N ASP A 231 20.36 11.91 -20.69
CA ASP A 231 20.49 13.36 -20.70
C ASP A 231 19.98 14.04 -21.99
N GLU A 232 19.54 13.27 -22.99
CA GLU A 232 18.99 13.79 -24.25
C GLU A 232 17.51 13.44 -24.43
N TYR A 233 17.08 12.25 -24.02
CA TYR A 233 15.72 11.77 -24.29
C TYR A 233 15.07 10.99 -23.14
N ALA A 234 13.76 10.81 -23.26
CA ALA A 234 12.97 9.89 -22.44
C ALA A 234 11.91 9.16 -23.28
N TYR A 235 11.55 7.94 -22.89
CA TYR A 235 10.46 7.18 -23.51
C TYR A 235 9.92 6.08 -22.59
N LEU A 236 8.72 5.60 -22.91
CA LEU A 236 8.11 4.47 -22.23
C LEU A 236 8.54 3.15 -22.89
N GLU A 237 9.43 2.40 -22.25
CA GLU A 237 9.86 1.08 -22.72
C GLU A 237 8.75 0.05 -22.52
N ARG A 238 8.13 0.01 -21.32
CA ARG A 238 7.05 -0.95 -21.00
C ARG A 238 5.97 -0.39 -20.09
N GLU A 239 4.72 -0.55 -20.50
CA GLU A 239 3.52 -0.32 -19.68
C GLU A 239 3.26 -1.52 -18.74
N ASN A 240 4.03 -1.63 -17.66
CA ASN A 240 3.80 -2.63 -16.62
C ASN A 240 2.62 -2.23 -15.69
N TYR A 241 2.22 -3.15 -14.80
CA TYR A 241 1.14 -2.91 -13.85
C TYR A 241 1.38 -1.67 -12.96
N SER A 242 2.58 -1.49 -12.39
CA SER A 242 2.87 -0.38 -11.48
C SER A 242 2.78 0.98 -12.17
N TYR A 243 3.27 1.07 -13.40
CA TYR A 243 3.11 2.24 -14.25
C TYR A 243 1.63 2.61 -14.42
N LYS A 244 0.80 1.62 -14.78
CA LYS A 244 -0.66 1.83 -14.93
C LYS A 244 -1.36 2.10 -13.60
N ALA A 245 -0.86 1.62 -12.48
CA ALA A 245 -1.47 1.83 -11.16
C ALA A 245 -1.31 3.28 -10.67
N ASP A 246 -0.20 3.93 -11.03
CA ASP A 246 0.10 5.30 -10.62
C ASP A 246 -0.61 6.36 -11.47
N LEU A 247 -1.09 6.01 -12.67
CA LEU A 247 -1.84 6.95 -13.52
C LEU A 247 -3.30 7.09 -13.07
N TYR A 248 -3.87 8.30 -13.16
CA TYR A 248 -5.30 8.57 -12.92
C TYR A 248 -5.84 8.03 -11.57
N VAL A 249 -5.03 8.04 -10.50
CA VAL A 249 -5.38 7.43 -9.19
C VAL A 249 -6.69 7.97 -8.61
N ALA A 250 -6.91 9.28 -8.68
CA ALA A 250 -8.13 9.92 -8.16
C ALA A 250 -9.39 9.40 -8.89
N ILE A 251 -9.34 9.39 -10.23
CA ILE A 251 -10.41 8.87 -11.09
C ILE A 251 -10.67 7.39 -10.80
N LYS A 252 -9.62 6.56 -10.72
CA LYS A 252 -9.77 5.12 -10.40
C LYS A 252 -10.46 4.88 -9.06
N ARG A 253 -10.18 5.72 -8.06
CA ARG A 253 -10.89 5.68 -6.76
C ARG A 253 -12.35 6.14 -6.86
N GLN A 254 -12.66 7.14 -7.69
CA GLN A 254 -14.04 7.55 -7.94
C GLN A 254 -14.84 6.44 -8.63
N ILE A 255 -14.28 5.84 -9.68
CA ILE A 255 -14.84 4.68 -10.39
C ILE A 255 -15.13 3.57 -9.39
N ALA A 256 -14.14 3.20 -8.57
CA ALA A 256 -14.31 2.14 -7.58
C ALA A 256 -15.42 2.43 -6.55
N ARG A 257 -15.47 3.66 -6.01
CA ARG A 257 -16.53 4.05 -5.06
C ARG A 257 -17.91 4.00 -5.68
N ARG A 258 -18.03 4.33 -6.97
CA ARG A 258 -19.31 4.30 -7.70
C ARG A 258 -19.81 2.88 -7.90
N VAL A 259 -18.97 2.00 -8.43
CA VAL A 259 -19.38 0.63 -8.80
C VAL A 259 -19.47 -0.29 -7.60
N ALA A 260 -18.69 -0.06 -6.54
CA ALA A 260 -18.75 -0.86 -5.33
C ALA A 260 -20.08 -0.71 -4.56
N ARG A 261 -20.92 0.27 -4.88
CA ARG A 261 -22.28 0.44 -4.30
C ARG A 261 -23.25 -0.65 -4.75
N GLU A 262 -23.00 -1.24 -5.92
CA GLU A 262 -23.81 -2.33 -6.50
C GLU A 262 -23.53 -3.68 -5.82
N ILE A 263 -22.48 -3.76 -5.02
CA ILE A 263 -22.10 -5.00 -4.32
C ILE A 263 -22.95 -5.14 -3.06
N HIS A 264 -23.67 -6.25 -2.97
CA HIS A 264 -24.55 -6.57 -1.85
C HIS A 264 -24.13 -7.88 -1.17
N PRO A 265 -24.51 -8.08 0.12
CA PRO A 265 -24.24 -9.34 0.81
C PRO A 265 -24.84 -10.54 0.07
N GLY A 266 -24.14 -11.67 0.09
CA GLY A 266 -24.59 -12.91 -0.56
C GLY A 266 -24.26 -13.03 -2.05
N MET A 267 -23.68 -11.99 -2.67
CA MET A 267 -23.36 -12.00 -4.09
C MET A 267 -22.13 -12.84 -4.44
N THR A 268 -22.14 -13.38 -5.65
CA THR A 268 -20.94 -13.87 -6.34
C THR A 268 -20.45 -12.80 -7.30
N ILE A 269 -19.23 -12.30 -7.08
CA ILE A 269 -18.60 -11.29 -7.92
C ILE A 269 -17.35 -11.84 -8.61
N ALA A 270 -17.13 -11.41 -9.85
CA ALA A 270 -15.90 -11.65 -10.58
C ALA A 270 -15.04 -10.38 -10.62
N ILE A 271 -13.75 -10.52 -10.35
CA ILE A 271 -12.76 -9.44 -10.35
C ILE A 271 -11.62 -9.81 -11.28
N ASP A 272 -11.55 -9.12 -12.41
CA ASP A 272 -10.47 -9.23 -13.38
C ASP A 272 -9.25 -8.39 -12.98
N GLY A 273 -8.09 -8.72 -13.57
CA GLY A 273 -6.87 -7.97 -13.36
C GLY A 273 -6.87 -6.61 -14.06
N GLY A 274 -6.58 -5.57 -13.29
CA GLY A 274 -6.42 -4.23 -13.83
C GLY A 274 -6.16 -3.19 -12.76
N SER A 275 -5.36 -2.18 -13.10
CA SER A 275 -5.07 -1.07 -12.19
C SER A 275 -6.30 -0.22 -11.86
N THR A 276 -7.28 -0.14 -12.77
CA THR A 276 -8.57 0.55 -12.53
C THR A 276 -9.55 -0.31 -11.73
N VAL A 277 -9.39 -1.63 -11.76
CA VAL A 277 -10.22 -2.58 -10.99
C VAL A 277 -9.72 -2.71 -9.56
N GLN A 278 -8.40 -2.68 -9.34
CA GLN A 278 -7.78 -2.88 -8.02
C GLN A 278 -8.41 -2.03 -6.90
N PRO A 279 -8.75 -0.74 -7.07
CA PRO A 279 -9.34 0.05 -5.99
C PRO A 279 -10.75 -0.40 -5.57
N VAL A 280 -11.46 -1.19 -6.40
CA VAL A 280 -12.73 -1.83 -6.01
C VAL A 280 -12.48 -2.81 -4.86
N VAL A 281 -11.38 -3.56 -4.91
CA VAL A 281 -10.96 -4.50 -3.86
C VAL A 281 -10.75 -3.77 -2.54
N ASP A 282 -10.12 -2.59 -2.57
CA ASP A 282 -9.89 -1.78 -1.36
C ASP A 282 -11.22 -1.34 -0.72
N VAL A 283 -12.24 -1.01 -1.54
CA VAL A 283 -13.58 -0.68 -1.04
C VAL A 283 -14.28 -1.92 -0.47
N ILE A 284 -14.16 -3.08 -1.12
CA ILE A 284 -14.70 -4.36 -0.63
C ILE A 284 -14.10 -4.69 0.75
N ILE A 285 -12.78 -4.64 0.88
CA ILE A 285 -12.05 -4.90 2.14
C ILE A 285 -12.57 -4.02 3.27
N ARG A 286 -12.71 -2.71 3.02
CA ARG A 286 -13.26 -1.79 4.02
C ARG A 286 -14.69 -2.17 4.42
N ARG A 287 -15.51 -2.63 3.47
CA ARG A 287 -16.89 -3.04 3.74
C ARG A 287 -16.98 -4.37 4.49
N LEU A 288 -16.09 -5.32 4.22
CA LEU A 288 -15.95 -6.56 4.99
C LEU A 288 -15.54 -6.25 6.43
N ARG A 289 -14.51 -5.42 6.64
CA ARG A 289 -14.02 -5.02 7.96
C ARG A 289 -15.09 -4.33 8.81
N THR A 290 -15.95 -3.52 8.19
CA THR A 290 -17.04 -2.81 8.87
C THR A 290 -18.30 -3.67 9.04
N GLY A 291 -18.31 -4.90 8.52
CA GLY A 291 -19.45 -5.81 8.55
C GLY A 291 -20.61 -5.41 7.62
N SER A 292 -20.45 -4.37 6.80
CA SER A 292 -21.46 -3.88 5.83
C SER A 292 -21.55 -4.73 4.55
N LEU A 293 -20.63 -5.67 4.38
CA LEU A 293 -20.64 -6.69 3.35
C LEU A 293 -20.25 -8.03 3.97
N GLN A 294 -20.98 -9.09 3.64
CA GLN A 294 -20.79 -10.45 4.16
C GLN A 294 -21.29 -11.47 3.12
N GLN A 295 -20.95 -12.75 3.28
CA GLN A 295 -21.35 -13.84 2.41
C GLN A 295 -20.99 -13.62 0.94
N LEU A 296 -19.82 -13.02 0.70
CA LEU A 296 -19.36 -12.70 -0.65
C LEU A 296 -18.54 -13.86 -1.23
N SER A 297 -18.87 -14.31 -2.45
CA SER A 297 -17.99 -15.19 -3.23
C SER A 297 -17.24 -14.35 -4.26
N VAL A 298 -15.91 -14.34 -4.20
CA VAL A 298 -15.06 -13.56 -5.12
C VAL A 298 -14.33 -14.52 -6.05
N ILE A 299 -14.58 -14.43 -7.35
CA ILE A 299 -13.85 -15.16 -8.38
C ILE A 299 -12.85 -14.20 -9.01
N THR A 300 -11.57 -14.55 -9.08
CA THR A 300 -10.57 -13.63 -9.63
C THR A 300 -9.42 -14.35 -10.31
N ASN A 301 -8.91 -13.79 -11.41
CA ASN A 301 -7.64 -14.21 -12.03
C ASN A 301 -6.48 -13.30 -11.60
N PHE A 302 -6.69 -12.41 -10.62
CA PHE A 302 -5.77 -11.33 -10.29
C PHE A 302 -5.12 -11.55 -8.93
N ILE A 303 -3.82 -11.85 -8.95
CA ILE A 303 -3.06 -12.24 -7.76
C ILE A 303 -3.08 -11.14 -6.68
N PRO A 304 -2.86 -9.84 -7.01
CA PRO A 304 -2.98 -8.74 -6.04
C PRO A 304 -4.35 -8.61 -5.38
N ALA A 305 -5.44 -8.91 -6.09
CA ALA A 305 -6.78 -8.87 -5.48
C ALA A 305 -6.96 -9.99 -4.48
N ALA A 306 -6.58 -11.22 -4.86
CA ALA A 306 -6.66 -12.37 -3.98
C ALA A 306 -5.76 -12.24 -2.76
N ALA A 307 -4.51 -11.80 -2.94
CA ALA A 307 -3.57 -11.59 -1.84
C ALA A 307 -4.13 -10.61 -0.80
N LYS A 308 -4.61 -9.43 -1.23
CA LYS A 308 -5.19 -8.43 -0.33
C LYS A 308 -6.45 -8.93 0.38
N LEU A 309 -7.33 -9.63 -0.33
CA LEU A 309 -8.55 -10.17 0.27
C LEU A 309 -8.22 -11.25 1.30
N LEU A 310 -7.33 -12.18 0.99
CA LEU A 310 -6.92 -13.26 1.89
C LEU A 310 -6.17 -12.72 3.11
N GLU A 311 -5.30 -11.72 2.95
CA GLU A 311 -4.64 -11.04 4.05
C GLU A 311 -5.66 -10.40 5.01
N GLU A 312 -6.65 -9.68 4.48
CA GLU A 312 -7.71 -9.10 5.29
C GLU A 312 -8.54 -10.19 6.00
N LEU A 313 -8.99 -11.21 5.26
CA LEU A 313 -9.81 -12.29 5.82
C LEU A 313 -9.07 -13.04 6.93
N SER A 314 -7.78 -13.31 6.73
CA SER A 314 -6.90 -13.89 7.75
C SER A 314 -6.81 -12.98 8.99
N SER A 315 -6.63 -11.67 8.80
CA SER A 315 -6.58 -10.71 9.91
C SER A 315 -7.89 -10.61 10.71
N LEU A 316 -9.02 -10.91 10.06
CA LEU A 316 -10.35 -10.97 10.67
C LEU A 316 -10.65 -12.33 11.31
N GLY A 317 -9.71 -13.30 11.24
CA GLY A 317 -9.86 -14.63 11.81
C GLY A 317 -10.85 -15.53 11.06
N VAL A 318 -11.12 -15.23 9.77
CA VAL A 318 -12.04 -16.01 8.93
C VAL A 318 -11.43 -17.36 8.59
N GLY A 319 -12.10 -18.44 9.00
CA GLY A 319 -11.76 -19.80 8.59
C GLY A 319 -12.58 -20.30 7.41
N ASP A 320 -12.32 -21.52 6.95
CA ASP A 320 -12.97 -22.13 5.78
C ASP A 320 -14.50 -22.30 5.92
N HIS A 321 -15.00 -22.30 7.15
CA HIS A 321 -16.43 -22.42 7.47
C HIS A 321 -17.13 -21.06 7.66
N ASP A 322 -16.37 -19.98 7.79
CA ASP A 322 -16.91 -18.64 7.94
C ASP A 322 -17.38 -18.10 6.59
N ARG A 323 -18.64 -17.65 6.55
CA ARG A 323 -19.22 -17.08 5.33
C ARG A 323 -19.04 -15.57 5.28
N LEU A 324 -17.89 -15.03 5.72
CA LEU A 324 -17.65 -13.59 5.57
C LEU A 324 -17.37 -13.26 4.10
N ALA A 325 -16.32 -13.87 3.54
CA ALA A 325 -16.10 -13.94 2.11
C ALA A 325 -15.24 -15.15 1.76
N GLN A 326 -15.42 -15.69 0.55
CA GLN A 326 -14.62 -16.77 -0.02
C GLN A 326 -13.95 -16.28 -1.30
N VAL A 327 -12.69 -16.64 -1.52
CA VAL A 327 -11.91 -16.22 -2.69
C VAL A 327 -11.55 -17.43 -3.54
N PHE A 328 -12.01 -17.44 -4.79
CA PHE A 328 -11.78 -18.46 -5.80
C PHE A 328 -10.85 -17.91 -6.87
N MET A 329 -9.65 -18.47 -6.95
CA MET A 329 -8.69 -18.11 -7.99
C MET A 329 -8.94 -18.91 -9.26
N LEU A 330 -9.03 -18.23 -10.40
CA LEU A 330 -8.89 -18.89 -11.70
C LEU A 330 -7.41 -19.28 -11.85
N GLY A 331 -7.12 -20.58 -11.85
CA GLY A 331 -5.75 -21.11 -11.91
C GLY A 331 -5.04 -20.85 -13.25
N GLY A 332 -3.81 -21.35 -13.37
CA GLY A 332 -3.01 -21.32 -14.61
C GLY A 332 -1.64 -20.67 -14.47
N TYR A 333 -1.07 -20.18 -15.57
CA TYR A 333 0.24 -19.54 -15.61
C TYR A 333 0.16 -18.08 -15.16
N SER A 334 1.06 -17.66 -14.27
CA SER A 334 1.10 -16.29 -13.73
C SER A 334 1.94 -15.36 -14.61
N ARG A 335 1.34 -14.25 -15.08
CA ARG A 335 2.01 -13.26 -15.94
C ARG A 335 2.53 -12.06 -15.14
N PRO A 336 3.84 -11.80 -15.10
CA PRO A 336 4.40 -10.69 -14.33
C PRO A 336 3.93 -9.29 -14.79
N VAL A 337 3.65 -9.12 -16.09
CA VAL A 337 3.29 -7.81 -16.66
C VAL A 337 1.91 -7.33 -16.19
N SER A 338 0.94 -8.25 -16.09
CA SER A 338 -0.43 -7.97 -15.67
C SER A 338 -0.75 -8.40 -14.23
N LEU A 339 0.14 -9.21 -13.62
CA LEU A 339 -0.07 -9.88 -12.33
C LEU A 339 -1.35 -10.74 -12.29
N THR A 340 -1.71 -11.30 -13.45
CA THR A 340 -2.87 -12.19 -13.62
C THR A 340 -2.45 -13.60 -13.97
N THR A 341 -3.33 -14.55 -13.66
CA THR A 341 -3.28 -15.89 -14.22
C THR A 341 -3.90 -15.92 -15.62
N VAL A 342 -3.37 -16.78 -16.48
CA VAL A 342 -3.87 -17.10 -17.81
C VAL A 342 -3.86 -18.63 -17.98
N PRO A 343 -4.49 -19.19 -19.04
CA PRO A 343 -4.49 -20.64 -19.26
C PRO A 343 -3.09 -21.26 -19.21
N LEU A 344 -3.01 -22.48 -18.68
CA LEU A 344 -1.74 -23.19 -18.44
C LEU A 344 -0.93 -23.38 -19.73
N ASP A 345 -1.61 -23.54 -20.87
CA ASP A 345 -0.99 -23.69 -22.21
C ASP A 345 -0.05 -22.54 -22.56
N PHE A 346 -0.26 -21.33 -22.00
CA PHE A 346 0.65 -20.20 -22.18
C PHE A 346 2.09 -20.49 -21.71
N ALA A 347 2.29 -21.46 -20.81
CA ALA A 347 3.62 -21.87 -20.37
C ALA A 347 4.42 -22.57 -21.48
N ASN A 348 3.74 -23.15 -22.47
CA ASN A 348 4.34 -24.02 -23.50
C ASN A 348 4.14 -23.52 -24.93
N SER A 349 3.18 -22.63 -25.18
CA SER A 349 2.92 -22.06 -26.51
C SER A 349 2.41 -20.62 -26.45
N ASP A 350 2.79 -19.83 -27.46
CA ASP A 350 2.23 -18.49 -27.70
C ASP A 350 0.86 -18.54 -28.43
N GLU A 351 0.32 -19.74 -28.64
CA GLU A 351 -1.01 -19.97 -29.21
C GLU A 351 -1.97 -20.59 -28.18
N LEU A 352 -3.22 -20.14 -28.20
CA LEU A 352 -4.27 -20.71 -27.37
C LEU A 352 -4.77 -22.02 -28.00
N LEU A 353 -4.28 -23.15 -27.48
CA LEU A 353 -4.58 -24.48 -28.02
C LEU A 353 -5.97 -25.00 -27.62
N SER A 354 -6.46 -24.57 -26.46
CA SER A 354 -7.73 -25.03 -25.90
C SER A 354 -8.47 -23.90 -25.16
N SER A 355 -9.79 -24.03 -25.05
CA SER A 355 -10.60 -23.08 -24.27
C SER A 355 -10.57 -23.47 -22.78
N PRO A 356 -10.20 -22.56 -21.87
CA PRO A 356 -10.19 -22.85 -20.42
C PRO A 356 -11.59 -22.84 -19.79
N ALA A 357 -12.66 -22.70 -20.59
CA ALA A 357 -14.01 -22.49 -20.08
C ALA A 357 -14.50 -23.64 -19.20
N GLU A 358 -14.16 -24.89 -19.52
CA GLU A 358 -14.55 -26.05 -18.69
C GLU A 358 -13.95 -25.97 -17.28
N GLU A 359 -12.67 -25.59 -17.18
CA GLU A 359 -11.97 -25.43 -15.90
C GLU A 359 -12.60 -24.31 -15.07
N TYR A 360 -12.93 -23.18 -15.72
CA TYR A 360 -13.56 -22.04 -15.05
C TYR A 360 -15.00 -22.36 -14.62
N ASN A 361 -15.76 -23.13 -15.41
CA ASN A 361 -17.14 -23.51 -15.10
C ASN A 361 -17.25 -24.31 -13.80
N ARG A 362 -16.22 -25.08 -13.43
CA ARG A 362 -16.19 -25.80 -12.14
C ARG A 362 -16.27 -24.88 -10.92
N VAL A 363 -15.82 -23.62 -11.06
CA VAL A 363 -15.98 -22.62 -9.99
C VAL A 363 -17.46 -22.30 -9.78
N LEU A 364 -18.24 -22.18 -10.86
CA LEU A 364 -19.68 -21.85 -10.79
C LEU A 364 -20.51 -22.97 -10.18
N GLU A 365 -20.05 -24.22 -10.25
CA GLU A 365 -20.67 -25.34 -9.53
C GLU A 365 -20.64 -25.13 -8.00
N VAL A 366 -19.65 -24.39 -7.50
CA VAL A 366 -19.47 -24.10 -6.07
C VAL A 366 -20.04 -22.73 -5.69
N THR A 367 -19.79 -21.70 -6.49
CA THR A 367 -20.16 -20.30 -6.19
C THR A 367 -21.58 -19.93 -6.60
N GLY A 368 -22.19 -20.72 -7.49
CA GLY A 368 -23.36 -20.29 -8.25
C GLY A 368 -23.03 -19.22 -9.31
N PRO A 369 -24.06 -18.64 -9.95
CA PRO A 369 -23.90 -17.69 -11.05
C PRO A 369 -23.24 -16.38 -10.61
N ILE A 370 -22.45 -15.77 -11.49
CA ILE A 370 -21.82 -14.47 -11.23
C ILE A 370 -22.89 -13.37 -11.30
N ASP A 371 -23.11 -12.65 -10.20
CA ASP A 371 -24.00 -11.51 -10.17
C ASP A 371 -23.36 -10.31 -10.87
N ILE A 372 -22.09 -10.01 -10.57
CA ILE A 372 -21.39 -8.85 -11.11
C ILE A 372 -19.96 -9.21 -11.50
N ALA A 373 -19.56 -8.88 -12.72
CA ALA A 373 -18.15 -8.90 -13.14
C ALA A 373 -17.59 -7.48 -13.24
N PHE A 374 -16.42 -7.26 -12.63
CA PHE A 374 -15.61 -6.05 -12.78
C PHE A 374 -14.41 -6.36 -13.65
N LEU A 375 -14.38 -5.76 -14.84
CA LEU A 375 -13.45 -6.02 -15.93
C LEU A 375 -12.55 -4.81 -16.17
N GLY A 376 -11.26 -5.03 -16.36
CA GLY A 376 -10.37 -4.00 -16.90
C GLY A 376 -10.33 -4.03 -18.43
N ALA A 377 -10.07 -2.89 -19.07
CA ALA A 377 -9.82 -2.85 -20.52
C ALA A 377 -8.51 -2.12 -20.84
N ASN A 378 -7.84 -2.56 -21.91
CA ASN A 378 -6.64 -1.89 -22.42
C ASN A 378 -6.96 -0.90 -23.55
N GLY A 379 -8.17 -0.93 -24.09
CA GLY A 379 -8.67 0.01 -25.10
C GLY A 379 -9.75 -0.59 -25.99
N THR A 380 -10.02 0.06 -27.12
CA THR A 380 -11.05 -0.29 -28.10
C THR A 380 -10.56 -1.34 -29.09
N TYR A 381 -11.44 -2.24 -29.50
CA TYR A 381 -11.25 -3.12 -30.65
C TYR A 381 -12.04 -2.54 -31.83
N GLY A 382 -11.35 -1.77 -32.67
CA GLY A 382 -11.97 -1.05 -33.78
C GLY A 382 -13.10 -0.13 -33.27
N LYS A 383 -14.26 -0.24 -33.91
CA LYS A 383 -15.50 0.48 -33.53
C LYS A 383 -16.54 -0.42 -32.85
N THR A 384 -16.19 -1.68 -32.57
CA THR A 384 -17.17 -2.72 -32.24
C THR A 384 -17.10 -3.22 -30.81
N GLY A 385 -16.01 -2.95 -30.09
CA GLY A 385 -15.88 -3.43 -28.72
C GLY A 385 -14.59 -3.02 -28.02
N LEU A 386 -14.20 -3.85 -27.06
CA LEU A 386 -13.05 -3.65 -26.19
C LEU A 386 -12.08 -4.83 -26.30
N GLY A 387 -10.80 -4.52 -26.13
CA GLY A 387 -9.74 -5.50 -26.37
C GLY A 387 -8.50 -5.38 -25.51
N THR A 388 -7.57 -6.27 -25.81
CA THR A 388 -6.18 -6.30 -25.33
C THR A 388 -5.26 -6.71 -26.49
N ARG A 389 -3.94 -6.75 -26.24
CA ARG A 389 -2.94 -7.18 -27.22
C ARG A 389 -2.69 -8.69 -27.18
N ASN A 390 -2.88 -9.32 -26.04
CA ASN A 390 -2.52 -10.73 -25.84
C ASN A 390 -3.80 -11.61 -25.76
N PRO A 391 -3.95 -12.63 -26.62
CA PRO A 391 -5.16 -13.45 -26.65
C PRO A 391 -5.42 -14.23 -25.35
N PHE A 392 -4.38 -14.64 -24.63
CA PHE A 392 -4.54 -15.38 -23.37
C PHE A 392 -5.16 -14.55 -22.26
N GLU A 393 -4.91 -13.23 -22.26
CA GLU A 393 -5.58 -12.29 -21.33
C GLU A 393 -7.09 -12.19 -21.58
N THR A 394 -7.57 -12.54 -22.78
CA THR A 394 -9.00 -12.46 -23.09
C THR A 394 -9.80 -13.62 -22.50
N SER A 395 -9.16 -14.72 -22.11
CA SER A 395 -9.86 -15.95 -21.74
C SER A 395 -10.74 -15.78 -20.51
N ALA A 396 -10.18 -15.27 -19.41
CA ALA A 396 -10.94 -14.97 -18.19
C ALA A 396 -11.97 -13.85 -18.43
N LYS A 397 -11.60 -12.80 -19.17
CA LYS A 397 -12.50 -11.68 -19.48
C LYS A 397 -13.74 -12.12 -20.26
N ARG A 398 -13.55 -12.88 -21.35
CA ARG A 398 -14.64 -13.45 -22.15
C ARG A 398 -15.53 -14.35 -21.31
N TRP A 399 -14.92 -15.19 -20.47
CA TRP A 399 -15.67 -16.05 -19.58
C TRP A 399 -16.51 -15.26 -18.56
N PHE A 400 -15.96 -14.20 -17.95
CA PHE A 400 -16.72 -13.31 -17.08
C PHE A 400 -17.87 -12.61 -17.84
N VAL A 401 -17.63 -12.11 -19.05
CA VAL A 401 -18.67 -11.49 -19.89
C VAL A 401 -19.81 -12.46 -20.17
N SER A 402 -19.50 -13.71 -20.53
CA SER A 402 -20.51 -14.72 -20.83
C SER A 402 -21.31 -15.22 -19.63
N ASN A 403 -20.74 -15.18 -18.42
CA ASN A 403 -21.34 -15.80 -17.23
C ASN A 403 -21.88 -14.81 -16.18
N ALA A 404 -21.54 -13.53 -16.27
CA ALA A 404 -22.04 -12.51 -15.37
C ALA A 404 -23.42 -11.98 -15.79
N LYS A 405 -24.29 -11.73 -14.81
CA LYS A 405 -25.56 -11.02 -15.01
C LYS A 405 -25.30 -9.55 -15.36
N GLU A 406 -24.37 -8.92 -14.63
CA GLU A 406 -23.97 -7.53 -14.81
C GLU A 406 -22.48 -7.41 -15.11
N ARG A 407 -22.11 -6.59 -16.11
CA ARG A 407 -20.75 -6.54 -16.66
C ARG A 407 -20.21 -5.11 -16.59
N PHE A 408 -19.55 -4.76 -15.49
CA PHE A 408 -18.90 -3.47 -15.36
C PHE A 408 -17.52 -3.51 -15.99
N VAL A 409 -17.26 -2.62 -16.95
CA VAL A 409 -15.93 -2.42 -17.50
C VAL A 409 -15.38 -1.10 -16.98
N LEU A 410 -14.28 -1.19 -16.24
CA LEU A 410 -13.65 -0.09 -15.54
C LEU A 410 -12.39 0.30 -16.29
N MET A 411 -12.36 1.53 -16.82
CA MET A 411 -11.17 2.05 -17.50
C MET A 411 -10.92 3.50 -17.12
N ASP A 412 -9.64 3.87 -17.07
CA ASP A 412 -9.27 5.28 -16.97
C ASP A 412 -9.23 5.91 -18.37
N PRO A 413 -9.34 7.25 -18.47
CA PRO A 413 -9.49 7.95 -19.74
C PRO A 413 -8.39 7.66 -20.76
N SER A 414 -7.17 7.31 -20.32
CA SER A 414 -6.06 6.99 -21.23
C SER A 414 -6.35 5.82 -22.15
N LYS A 415 -7.34 4.97 -21.84
CA LYS A 415 -7.67 3.77 -22.62
C LYS A 415 -8.69 4.02 -23.72
N LEU A 416 -9.41 5.14 -23.68
CA LEU A 416 -10.55 5.42 -24.57
C LEU A 416 -10.14 5.49 -26.06
N SER A 417 -8.93 5.95 -26.34
CA SER A 417 -8.42 6.13 -27.70
C SER A 417 -7.39 5.07 -28.15
N ILE A 418 -7.08 4.08 -27.29
CA ILE A 418 -6.07 3.07 -27.61
C ILE A 418 -6.72 1.93 -28.40
N GLN A 419 -6.23 1.68 -29.61
CA GLN A 419 -6.65 0.53 -30.42
C GLN A 419 -5.97 -0.77 -29.95
N GLN A 420 -6.74 -1.84 -29.90
CA GLN A 420 -6.36 -3.17 -29.43
C GLN A 420 -6.59 -4.20 -30.53
N GLN A 421 -5.87 -5.32 -30.46
CA GLN A 421 -5.83 -6.31 -31.55
C GLN A 421 -6.73 -7.51 -31.29
N VAL A 422 -6.96 -7.86 -30.02
CA VAL A 422 -7.74 -9.03 -29.65
C VAL A 422 -8.96 -8.60 -28.81
N PRO A 423 -10.19 -8.85 -29.28
CA PRO A 423 -11.39 -8.46 -28.54
C PRO A 423 -11.66 -9.40 -27.38
N PHE A 424 -12.18 -8.88 -26.27
CA PHE A 424 -12.75 -9.71 -25.19
C PHE A 424 -14.26 -9.47 -24.98
N ALA A 425 -14.79 -8.34 -25.46
CA ALA A 425 -16.19 -7.98 -25.40
C ALA A 425 -16.56 -7.06 -26.58
N LEU A 426 -17.79 -7.17 -27.06
CA LEU A 426 -18.42 -6.26 -28.01
C LEU A 426 -19.28 -5.24 -27.27
N PHE A 427 -19.51 -4.08 -27.87
CA PHE A 427 -20.41 -3.07 -27.30
C PHE A 427 -21.88 -3.53 -27.27
N ASP A 428 -22.25 -4.56 -28.04
CA ASP A 428 -23.58 -5.18 -27.94
C ASP A 428 -23.70 -6.23 -26.83
N ASP A 429 -22.64 -6.51 -26.07
CA ASP A 429 -22.67 -7.48 -24.95
C ASP A 429 -23.33 -6.92 -23.67
N GLY A 430 -23.95 -5.74 -23.73
CA GLY A 430 -24.65 -5.12 -22.60
C GLY A 430 -23.70 -4.70 -21.47
N LEU A 431 -22.61 -4.00 -21.80
CA LEU A 431 -21.58 -3.59 -20.86
C LEU A 431 -21.97 -2.31 -20.12
N LYS A 432 -21.62 -2.24 -18.83
CA LYS A 432 -21.65 -1.02 -18.02
C LYS A 432 -20.26 -0.39 -17.99
N ILE A 433 -20.04 0.44 -19.00
CA ILE A 433 -19.01 1.47 -19.21
C ILE A 433 -18.72 2.40 -18.03
N VAL A 434 -17.65 2.30 -17.23
CA VAL A 434 -17.37 3.32 -16.20
C VAL A 434 -15.97 3.91 -16.34
N THR A 435 -15.92 5.22 -16.57
CA THR A 435 -14.69 6.03 -16.70
C THR A 435 -14.81 7.32 -15.90
N GLY A 436 -13.71 8.07 -15.77
CA GLY A 436 -13.75 9.47 -15.36
C GLY A 436 -13.48 10.41 -16.54
N GLU A 437 -13.25 11.68 -16.23
CA GLU A 437 -12.89 12.70 -17.22
C GLU A 437 -11.79 13.62 -16.70
N THR A 438 -11.00 14.15 -17.62
CA THR A 438 -10.10 15.29 -17.42
C THR A 438 -10.33 16.30 -18.55
N PRO A 439 -9.93 17.58 -18.39
CA PRO A 439 -10.02 18.56 -19.49
C PRO A 439 -9.35 18.08 -20.78
N GLU A 440 -8.23 17.37 -20.67
CA GLU A 440 -7.44 16.87 -21.79
C GLU A 440 -8.13 15.69 -22.52
N ASP A 441 -8.95 14.92 -21.81
CA ASP A 441 -9.57 13.70 -22.33
C ASP A 441 -10.94 13.91 -22.97
N GLN A 442 -11.50 15.14 -22.93
CA GLN A 442 -12.88 15.42 -23.39
C GLN A 442 -13.14 14.97 -24.83
N GLU A 443 -12.19 15.17 -25.73
CA GLU A 443 -12.34 14.77 -27.14
C GLU A 443 -12.32 13.25 -27.29
N SER A 444 -11.39 12.56 -26.61
CA SER A 444 -11.34 11.08 -26.58
C SER A 444 -12.62 10.50 -26.01
N LEU A 445 -13.17 11.12 -24.96
CA LEU A 445 -14.40 10.72 -24.31
C LEU A 445 -15.62 10.90 -25.22
N ARG A 446 -15.73 12.03 -25.94
CA ARG A 446 -16.80 12.26 -26.93
C ARG A 446 -16.77 11.20 -28.02
N ARG A 447 -15.60 10.96 -28.62
CA ARG A 447 -15.44 9.93 -29.67
C ARG A 447 -15.78 8.53 -29.15
N PHE A 448 -15.40 8.21 -27.92
CA PHE A 448 -15.72 6.93 -27.32
C PHE A 448 -17.22 6.80 -27.04
N ALA A 449 -17.89 7.86 -26.57
CA ALA A 449 -19.34 7.89 -26.37
C ALA A 449 -20.09 7.61 -27.68
N GLU A 450 -19.67 8.21 -28.80
CA GLU A 450 -20.26 7.94 -30.14
C GLU A 450 -20.18 6.46 -30.56
N LEU A 451 -19.20 5.70 -30.06
CA LEU A 451 -19.09 4.25 -30.32
C LEU A 451 -20.06 3.42 -29.47
N VAL A 452 -20.40 3.90 -28.26
CA VAL A 452 -21.18 3.15 -27.26
C VAL A 452 -22.67 3.49 -27.34
N GLU A 453 -23.02 4.75 -27.57
CA GLU A 453 -24.42 5.24 -27.64
C GLU A 453 -25.37 4.41 -28.52
N PRO A 454 -24.98 3.90 -29.71
CA PRO A 454 -25.89 3.15 -30.56
C PRO A 454 -26.03 1.66 -30.19
N THR A 455 -25.43 1.21 -29.08
CA THR A 455 -25.25 -0.22 -28.75
C THR A 455 -26.07 -0.63 -27.52
N ALA A 456 -26.02 -1.91 -27.16
CA ALA A 456 -26.65 -2.38 -25.92
C ALA A 456 -25.90 -1.97 -24.63
N SER A 457 -24.70 -1.39 -24.75
CA SER A 457 -23.89 -0.94 -23.62
C SER A 457 -24.21 0.50 -23.20
N THR A 458 -23.87 0.83 -21.96
CA THR A 458 -24.01 2.18 -21.40
C THR A 458 -22.65 2.75 -21.01
N LEU A 459 -22.46 4.06 -21.13
CA LEU A 459 -21.28 4.79 -20.64
C LEU A 459 -21.66 5.71 -19.47
N GLU A 460 -20.95 5.58 -18.36
CA GLU A 460 -21.06 6.41 -17.17
C GLU A 460 -19.72 7.12 -16.90
N ILE A 461 -19.80 8.43 -16.63
CA ILE A 461 -18.65 9.29 -16.31
C ILE A 461 -18.76 9.69 -14.83
N VAL A 462 -17.78 9.31 -14.03
CA VAL A 462 -17.73 9.68 -12.60
C VAL A 462 -17.11 11.06 -12.40
N GLN A 463 -17.61 11.79 -11.39
CA GLN A 463 -17.14 13.13 -11.00
C GLN A 463 -16.33 13.13 -9.71
#